data_AF-A0A4Q3D657-F1
#
_entry.id   AF-A0A4Q3D657-F1
#
_cell.length_a   1.000
_cell.length_b   1.000
_cell.length_c   1.000
_cell.angle_alpha   90.00
_cell.angle_beta   90.00
_cell.angle_gamma   90.00
#
_symmetry.space_group_name_H-M   'P 1'
#
loop_
_entity.id
_entity.type
_entity.pdbx_description
1 polymer ?
#
loop_
_entity_poly.entity_id
_entity_poly.type
_entity_poly.pdbx_seq_one_letter_code
_entity_poly.pdbx_strand_id
1 'polypeptide(L)'
;ELNDSKQLDEKTRNQLRLEIEKCALSYAVASVDNWEIDRINILQASILAMHRAVDLLPLHPEFLIIDGNYFKPYTSLDHACIVRGDCKYFSIAAASVLAKTHRDAYMKQLAEEYPDYHWHKNKGYPTIKHRSVIIEKGLTPYHRQTFRVRDPRLDPIRIISPKL
;
A
#
# COMPACT_ATOMS: atom_id res chain seq x y z
N GLU A 1 -10.52 13.21 13.00
CA GLU A 1 -9.08 13.05 12.67
C GLU A 1 -8.80 11.91 11.67
N LEU A 2 -9.71 10.95 11.49
CA LEU A 2 -9.54 9.80 10.59
C LEU A 2 -10.00 10.09 9.14
N ASN A 3 -9.69 11.27 8.59
CA ASN A 3 -10.02 11.64 7.21
C ASN A 3 -8.75 11.62 6.37
N ASP A 4 -8.73 10.79 5.32
CA ASP A 4 -7.60 10.60 4.39
C ASP A 4 -6.26 10.24 5.07
N SER A 5 -6.05 8.94 5.29
CA SER A 5 -4.82 8.39 5.89
C SER A 5 -3.52 8.82 5.20
N LYS A 6 -3.57 9.32 3.95
CA LYS A 6 -2.41 9.77 3.19
C LYS A 6 -2.00 11.20 3.54
N GLN A 7 -2.91 12.01 4.12
CA GLN A 7 -2.62 13.36 4.60
C GLN A 7 -2.01 13.38 6.01
N LEU A 8 -2.20 12.30 6.76
CA LEU A 8 -1.64 12.15 8.09
C LEU A 8 -0.12 11.96 8.04
N ASP A 9 0.60 12.53 8.99
CA ASP A 9 2.02 12.23 9.15
C ASP A 9 2.23 10.80 9.69
N GLU A 10 3.48 10.31 9.62
CA GLU A 10 3.81 8.95 10.03
C GLU A 10 3.55 8.71 11.52
N LYS A 11 3.81 9.71 12.37
CA LYS A 11 3.63 9.62 13.82
C LYS A 11 2.16 9.43 14.17
N THR A 12 1.30 10.25 13.60
CA THR A 12 -0.15 10.23 13.77
C THR A 12 -0.73 8.92 13.26
N ARG A 13 -0.30 8.43 12.09
CA ARG A 13 -0.72 7.10 11.59
C ARG A 13 -0.36 5.97 12.55
N ASN A 14 0.85 5.98 13.10
CA ASN A 14 1.28 4.93 14.03
C ASN A 14 0.50 4.97 15.35
N GLN A 15 0.13 6.17 15.84
CA GLN A 15 -0.74 6.30 17.00
C GLN A 15 -2.15 5.78 16.69
N LEU A 16 -2.73 6.20 15.56
CA LEU A 16 -4.05 5.73 15.13
C LEU A 16 -4.10 4.22 14.93
N ARG A 17 -3.03 3.60 14.40
CA ARG A 17 -2.93 2.15 14.29
C ARG A 17 -3.19 1.48 15.63
N LEU A 18 -2.52 1.90 16.70
CA LEU A 18 -2.69 1.32 18.03
C LEU A 18 -4.13 1.48 18.54
N GLU A 19 -4.73 2.65 18.34
CA GLU A 19 -6.12 2.89 18.73
C GLU A 19 -7.10 2.04 17.93
N ILE A 20 -6.89 1.89 16.62
CA ILE A 20 -7.72 1.04 15.75
C ILE A 20 -7.60 -0.42 16.17
N GLU A 21 -6.38 -0.95 16.35
CA GLU A 21 -6.16 -2.35 16.75
C GLU A 21 -6.79 -2.66 18.11
N LYS A 22 -6.85 -1.67 19.01
CA LYS A 22 -7.47 -1.79 20.33
C LYS A 22 -9.00 -1.69 20.30
N CYS A 23 -9.55 -0.82 19.46
CA CYS A 23 -10.97 -0.47 19.50
C CYS A 23 -11.83 -1.16 18.43
N ALA A 24 -11.22 -1.68 17.36
CA ALA A 24 -11.95 -2.37 16.31
C ALA A 24 -12.57 -3.66 16.85
N LEU A 25 -13.82 -3.93 16.45
CA LEU A 25 -14.49 -5.21 16.75
C LEU A 25 -13.70 -6.41 16.22
N SER A 26 -13.07 -6.25 15.06
CA SER A 26 -12.25 -7.23 14.37
C SER A 26 -11.41 -6.52 13.32
N TYR A 27 -10.17 -6.96 13.12
CA TYR A 27 -9.31 -6.49 12.04
C TYR A 27 -8.36 -7.59 11.59
N ALA A 28 -7.89 -7.49 10.35
CA ALA A 28 -6.84 -8.32 9.80
C ALA A 28 -6.08 -7.55 8.73
N VAL A 29 -4.80 -7.88 8.55
CA VAL A 29 -3.95 -7.32 7.50
C VAL A 29 -3.30 -8.48 6.75
N ALA A 30 -3.44 -8.49 5.43
CA ALA A 30 -2.83 -9.47 4.56
C ALA A 30 -1.92 -8.81 3.52
N SER A 31 -0.97 -9.59 3.02
CA SER A 31 -0.02 -9.16 1.99
C SER A 31 0.06 -10.18 0.85
N VAL A 32 0.51 -9.67 -0.29
CA VAL A 32 0.88 -10.45 -1.48
C VAL A 32 2.31 -10.03 -1.83
N ASP A 33 3.20 -11.01 -1.98
CA ASP A 33 4.62 -10.76 -2.24
C ASP A 33 4.88 -10.32 -3.69
N ASN A 34 6.10 -9.87 -3.97
CA ASN A 34 6.48 -9.39 -5.30
C ASN A 34 6.41 -10.48 -6.37
N TRP A 35 6.74 -11.73 -6.04
CA TRP A 35 6.69 -12.86 -6.97
C TRP A 35 5.25 -13.16 -7.40
N GLU A 36 4.32 -13.17 -6.46
CA GLU A 36 2.91 -13.37 -6.73
C GLU A 36 2.32 -12.20 -7.50
N ILE A 37 2.69 -10.95 -7.16
CA ILE A 37 2.33 -9.76 -7.95
C ILE A 37 2.80 -9.88 -9.39
N ASP A 38 4.03 -10.31 -9.62
CA ASP A 38 4.59 -10.49 -10.97
C ASP A 38 3.82 -11.57 -11.75
N ARG A 39 3.32 -12.62 -11.08
CA ARG A 39 2.50 -13.68 -11.72
C ARG A 39 1.10 -13.23 -12.10
N ILE A 40 0.41 -12.48 -11.23
CA ILE A 40 -1.04 -12.22 -11.37
C ILE A 40 -1.38 -10.78 -11.71
N ASN A 41 -0.40 -9.88 -11.80
CA ASN A 41 -0.52 -8.42 -11.91
C ASN A 41 -1.01 -7.70 -10.63
N ILE A 42 -0.75 -6.39 -10.58
CA ILE A 42 -1.00 -5.57 -9.38
C ILE A 42 -2.48 -5.40 -9.02
N LEU A 43 -3.37 -5.41 -10.01
CA LEU A 43 -4.81 -5.29 -9.74
C LEU A 43 -5.32 -6.56 -9.07
N GLN A 44 -5.01 -7.74 -9.62
CA GLN A 44 -5.43 -9.01 -9.03
C GLN A 44 -4.74 -9.25 -7.69
N ALA A 45 -3.46 -8.87 -7.54
CA ALA A 45 -2.77 -8.96 -6.26
C ALA A 45 -3.40 -8.07 -5.17
N SER A 46 -3.87 -6.87 -5.52
CA SER A 46 -4.56 -6.00 -4.57
C SER A 46 -5.88 -6.62 -4.12
N ILE A 47 -6.65 -7.21 -5.05
CA ILE A 47 -7.90 -7.92 -4.74
C ILE A 47 -7.63 -9.18 -3.90
N LEU A 48 -6.61 -9.96 -4.24
CA LEU A 48 -6.21 -11.16 -3.50
C LEU A 48 -5.78 -10.82 -2.06
N ALA A 49 -5.07 -9.71 -1.87
CA ALA A 49 -4.75 -9.24 -0.52
C ALA A 49 -6.01 -8.91 0.28
N MET A 50 -7.02 -8.27 -0.34
CA MET A 50 -8.30 -8.01 0.32
C MET A 50 -9.05 -9.30 0.66
N HIS A 51 -9.10 -10.27 -0.26
CA HIS A 51 -9.69 -11.59 -0.02
C HIS A 51 -9.04 -12.31 1.16
N ARG A 52 -7.70 -12.38 1.18
CA ARG A 52 -6.93 -12.93 2.30
C ARG A 52 -7.18 -12.19 3.61
N ALA A 53 -7.34 -10.86 3.56
CA ALA A 53 -7.66 -10.08 4.76
C ALA A 53 -9.05 -10.46 5.30
N VAL A 54 -10.04 -10.68 4.44
CA VAL A 54 -11.37 -11.16 4.84
C VAL A 54 -11.30 -12.55 5.47
N ASP A 55 -10.54 -13.48 4.90
CA ASP A 55 -10.36 -14.84 5.45
C ASP A 55 -9.71 -14.85 6.84
N LEU A 56 -8.84 -13.89 7.10
CA LEU A 56 -8.12 -13.77 8.37
C LEU A 56 -8.93 -13.06 9.47
N LEU A 57 -10.10 -12.48 9.16
CA LEU A 57 -10.91 -11.80 10.16
C LEU A 57 -11.47 -12.80 11.18
N PRO A 58 -11.23 -12.60 12.50
CA PRO A 58 -11.85 -13.44 13.53
C PRO A 58 -13.38 -13.36 13.55
N LEU A 59 -13.93 -12.19 13.22
CA LEU A 59 -15.37 -11.97 13.06
C LEU A 59 -15.72 -11.86 11.59
N HIS A 60 -16.59 -12.74 11.11
CA HIS A 60 -17.05 -12.72 9.71
C HIS A 60 -17.99 -11.52 9.46
N PRO A 61 -17.69 -10.69 8.45
CA PRO A 61 -18.57 -9.57 8.08
C PRO A 61 -19.81 -10.07 7.32
N GLU A 62 -20.90 -9.31 7.37
CA GLU A 62 -22.11 -9.56 6.56
C GLU A 62 -22.10 -8.79 5.23
N PHE A 63 -21.30 -7.72 5.14
CA PHE A 63 -21.21 -6.85 3.97
C PHE A 63 -19.82 -6.20 3.89
N LEU A 64 -19.29 -6.02 2.68
CA LEU A 64 -18.00 -5.39 2.44
C LEU A 64 -18.13 -4.01 1.78
N ILE A 65 -17.49 -2.99 2.34
CA ILE A 65 -17.26 -1.72 1.65
C ILE A 65 -15.79 -1.58 1.26
N ILE A 66 -15.53 -1.41 -0.04
CA ILE A 66 -14.19 -1.43 -0.62
C ILE A 66 -13.84 -0.05 -1.15
N ASP A 67 -12.66 0.48 -0.81
CA ASP A 67 -12.19 1.73 -1.42
C ASP A 67 -11.79 1.50 -2.88
N GLY A 68 -12.44 2.23 -3.79
CA GLY A 68 -12.18 2.15 -5.22
C GLY A 68 -13.44 1.98 -6.05
N ASN A 69 -13.26 1.56 -7.30
CA ASN A 69 -14.33 1.40 -8.28
C ASN A 69 -14.48 -0.05 -8.78
N TYR A 70 -13.66 -0.96 -8.27
CA TYR A 70 -13.67 -2.35 -8.71
C TYR A 70 -13.22 -3.29 -7.59
N PHE A 71 -13.99 -4.35 -7.40
CA PHE A 71 -13.68 -5.47 -6.53
C PHE A 71 -14.20 -6.74 -7.20
N LYS A 72 -13.45 -7.84 -7.08
CA LYS A 72 -13.96 -9.13 -7.54
C LYS A 72 -14.82 -9.72 -6.43
N PRO A 73 -16.09 -10.10 -6.69
CA PRO A 73 -16.94 -10.75 -5.71
C PRO A 73 -16.20 -11.87 -4.99
N TYR A 74 -16.39 -11.94 -3.69
CA TYR A 74 -15.70 -12.88 -2.83
C TYR A 74 -16.70 -13.66 -2.01
N THR A 75 -16.57 -14.98 -2.04
CA THR A 75 -17.51 -15.91 -1.41
C THR A 75 -18.97 -15.56 -1.75
N SER A 76 -19.86 -15.60 -0.76
CA SER A 76 -21.26 -15.16 -0.85
C SER A 76 -21.48 -13.77 -0.23
N LEU A 77 -20.41 -13.00 0.00
CA LEU A 77 -20.50 -11.70 0.64
C LEU A 77 -20.86 -10.61 -0.37
N ASP A 78 -21.94 -9.90 -0.08
CA ASP A 78 -22.30 -8.69 -0.79
C ASP A 78 -21.27 -7.58 -0.52
N HIS A 79 -21.07 -6.73 -1.53
CA HIS A 79 -20.10 -5.65 -1.44
C HIS A 79 -20.52 -4.41 -2.23
N ALA A 80 -19.96 -3.27 -1.82
CA ALA A 80 -20.02 -2.02 -2.58
C ALA A 80 -18.61 -1.43 -2.74
N CYS A 81 -18.33 -0.94 -3.96
CA CYS A 81 -17.13 -0.16 -4.23
C CYS A 81 -17.41 1.33 -4.05
N ILE A 82 -16.66 1.98 -3.16
CA ILE A 82 -16.82 3.39 -2.82
C ILE A 82 -15.59 4.15 -3.27
N VAL A 83 -15.73 4.99 -4.29
CA VAL A 83 -14.64 5.87 -4.74
C VAL A 83 -14.34 6.92 -3.66
N ARG A 84 -13.07 6.97 -3.22
CA ARG A 84 -12.60 7.79 -2.08
C ARG A 84 -13.35 7.43 -0.80
N GLY A 85 -13.49 6.13 -0.56
CA GLY A 85 -14.23 5.59 0.57
C GLY A 85 -13.56 5.94 1.90
N ASP A 86 -12.24 6.09 1.92
CA ASP A 86 -11.44 6.53 3.07
C ASP A 86 -11.76 7.97 3.53
N CYS A 87 -12.32 8.80 2.65
CA CYS A 87 -12.82 10.13 3.01
C CYS A 87 -14.28 10.15 3.47
N LYS A 88 -14.98 9.01 3.40
CA LYS A 88 -16.44 8.91 3.62
C LYS A 88 -16.82 7.97 4.76
N TYR A 89 -16.05 6.91 4.97
CA TYR A 89 -16.35 5.85 5.92
C TYR A 89 -15.16 5.59 6.84
N PHE A 90 -15.39 5.65 8.16
CA PHE A 90 -14.34 5.44 9.16
C PHE A 90 -13.73 4.04 9.09
N SER A 91 -14.50 3.01 8.76
CA SER A 91 -13.98 1.64 8.60
C SER A 91 -13.00 1.52 7.44
N ILE A 92 -13.29 2.17 6.30
CA ILE A 92 -12.37 2.22 5.15
C ILE A 92 -11.11 3.02 5.49
N ALA A 93 -11.28 4.15 6.17
CA ALA A 93 -10.17 4.98 6.61
C ALA A 93 -9.26 4.23 7.61
N ALA A 94 -9.84 3.49 8.55
CA ALA A 94 -9.12 2.66 9.51
C ALA A 94 -8.37 1.52 8.81
N ALA A 95 -9.01 0.81 7.88
CA ALA A 95 -8.35 -0.22 7.06
C ALA A 95 -7.16 0.35 6.27
N SER A 96 -7.29 1.56 5.71
CA SER A 96 -6.20 2.25 5.03
C SER A 96 -5.02 2.58 5.96
N VAL A 97 -5.28 3.00 7.21
CA VAL A 97 -4.24 3.24 8.22
C VAL A 97 -3.51 1.93 8.57
N LEU A 98 -4.24 0.84 8.81
CA LEU A 98 -3.66 -0.47 9.10
C LEU A 98 -2.78 -0.95 7.93
N ALA A 99 -3.30 -0.94 6.70
CA ALA A 99 -2.55 -1.35 5.51
C ALA A 99 -1.27 -0.51 5.32
N LYS A 100 -1.37 0.81 5.46
CA LYS A 100 -0.23 1.72 5.27
C LYS A 100 0.85 1.53 6.32
N THR A 101 0.47 1.44 7.59
CA THR A 101 1.42 1.33 8.71
C THR A 101 2.14 -0.02 8.72
N HIS A 102 1.44 -1.12 8.43
CA HIS A 102 2.06 -2.44 8.25
C HIS A 102 3.03 -2.44 7.07
N ARG A 103 2.65 -1.88 5.92
CA ARG A 103 3.53 -1.81 4.75
C ARG A 103 4.76 -0.95 5.02
N ASP A 104 4.61 0.19 5.70
CA ASP A 104 5.74 1.06 6.02
C ASP A 104 6.71 0.41 7.03
N ALA A 105 6.20 -0.36 7.99
CA ALA A 105 7.02 -1.16 8.90
C ALA A 105 7.83 -2.23 8.14
N TYR A 106 7.20 -2.96 7.23
CA TYR A 106 7.88 -3.93 6.37
C TYR A 106 8.99 -3.28 5.52
N MET A 107 8.72 -2.13 4.90
CA MET A 107 9.73 -1.43 4.11
C MET A 107 10.90 -0.89 4.95
N LYS A 108 10.69 -0.59 6.24
CA LYS A 108 11.79 -0.20 7.15
C LYS A 108 12.71 -1.38 7.43
N GLN A 109 12.15 -2.54 7.75
CA GLN A 109 12.92 -3.77 7.93
C GLN A 109 13.76 -4.09 6.69
N LEU A 110 13.16 -4.03 5.50
CA LEU A 110 13.91 -4.24 4.25
C LEU A 110 15.01 -3.19 4.02
N ALA A 111 14.83 -1.97 4.50
CA ALA A 111 15.83 -0.92 4.37
C ALA A 111 17.07 -1.15 5.24
N GLU A 112 16.96 -1.96 6.31
CA GLU A 112 18.11 -2.40 7.11
C GLU A 112 18.94 -3.43 6.35
N GLU A 113 18.28 -4.33 5.62
CA GLU A 113 18.92 -5.35 4.78
C GLU A 113 19.52 -4.75 3.49
N TYR A 114 18.86 -3.76 2.88
CA TYR A 114 19.24 -3.11 1.63
C TYR A 114 19.35 -1.58 1.78
N PRO A 115 20.33 -1.06 2.55
CA PRO A 115 20.40 0.36 2.93
C PRO A 115 20.57 1.31 1.73
N ASP A 116 21.27 0.86 0.70
CA ASP A 116 21.54 1.63 -0.52
C ASP A 116 20.27 2.06 -1.27
N TYR A 117 19.17 1.31 -1.15
CA TYR A 117 17.94 1.56 -1.92
C TYR A 117 17.06 2.64 -1.28
N HIS A 118 17.45 3.17 -0.11
CA HIS A 118 16.75 4.25 0.61
C HIS A 118 15.26 3.96 0.90
N TRP A 119 14.91 2.69 1.09
CA TRP A 119 13.52 2.26 1.31
C TRP A 119 12.91 2.80 2.60
N HIS A 120 13.72 3.17 3.60
CA HIS A 120 13.26 3.86 4.80
C HIS A 120 12.53 5.17 4.47
N LYS A 121 12.91 5.85 3.37
CA LYS A 121 12.31 7.10 2.91
C LYS A 121 11.33 6.90 1.76
N ASN A 122 11.74 6.19 0.71
CA ASN A 122 10.92 6.07 -0.50
C ASN A 122 9.91 4.92 -0.46
N LYS A 123 9.94 4.02 0.53
CA LYS A 123 8.99 2.90 0.69
C LYS A 123 8.81 2.03 -0.57
N GLY A 124 9.84 1.94 -1.42
CA GLY A 124 9.83 1.20 -2.68
C GLY A 124 9.26 1.98 -3.87
N TYR A 125 8.82 3.23 -3.71
CA TYR A 125 8.38 4.07 -4.82
C TYR A 125 9.56 4.42 -5.76
N PRO A 126 9.31 4.59 -7.07
CA PRO A 126 10.34 4.82 -8.08
C PRO A 126 10.89 6.26 -8.07
N THR A 127 11.35 6.74 -6.91
CA THR A 127 12.04 8.03 -6.77
C THR A 127 13.31 8.06 -7.62
N ILE A 128 13.82 9.25 -7.93
CA ILE A 128 15.09 9.41 -8.66
C ILE A 128 16.19 8.58 -7.99
N LYS A 129 16.35 8.72 -6.66
CA LYS A 129 17.36 7.97 -5.91
C LYS A 129 17.19 6.45 -6.01
N HIS A 130 15.96 5.95 -5.88
CA HIS A 130 15.69 4.51 -5.97
C HIS A 130 16.04 3.96 -7.36
N ARG A 131 15.59 4.64 -8.42
CA ARG A 131 15.85 4.24 -9.81
C ARG A 131 17.35 4.32 -10.15
N SER A 132 18.06 5.34 -9.67
CA SER A 132 19.51 5.45 -9.85
C SER A 132 20.26 4.27 -9.22
N VAL A 133 19.88 3.87 -8.00
CA VAL A 133 20.51 2.73 -7.31
C VAL A 133 20.20 1.43 -8.03
N ILE A 134 18.99 1.24 -8.56
CA ILE A 134 18.67 0.06 -9.38
C ILE A 134 19.56 -0.02 -10.63
N ILE A 135 19.84 1.12 -11.27
CA ILE A 135 20.70 1.16 -12.47
C ILE A 135 22.15 0.86 -12.12
N GLU A 136 22.62 1.30 -10.96
CA GLU A 136 23.99 1.11 -10.48
C GLU A 136 24.23 -0.31 -9.94
N LYS A 137 23.30 -0.84 -9.13
CA LYS A 137 23.48 -2.05 -8.32
C LYS A 137 22.58 -3.22 -8.73
N GLY A 138 21.64 -3.01 -9.63
CA GLY A 138 20.67 -4.02 -10.09
C GLY A 138 19.40 -4.08 -9.24
N LEU A 139 18.58 -5.10 -9.49
CA LEU A 139 17.37 -5.39 -8.72
C LEU A 139 17.73 -6.29 -7.53
N THR A 140 16.93 -6.19 -6.47
CA THR A 140 16.97 -7.12 -5.33
C THR A 140 15.85 -8.17 -5.43
N PRO A 141 15.87 -9.24 -4.62
CA PRO A 141 14.81 -10.25 -4.56
C PRO A 141 13.41 -9.69 -4.21
N TYR A 142 13.32 -8.47 -3.66
CA TYR A 142 12.06 -7.83 -3.28
C TYR A 142 11.49 -6.89 -4.35
N HIS A 143 12.20 -6.67 -5.46
CA HIS A 143 11.68 -5.89 -6.57
C HIS A 143 10.64 -6.69 -7.37
N ARG A 144 9.65 -5.97 -7.90
CA ARG A 144 8.67 -6.52 -8.86
C ARG A 144 9.29 -6.46 -10.25
N GLN A 145 9.63 -7.60 -10.82
CA GLN A 145 10.37 -7.71 -12.06
C GLN A 145 9.54 -7.26 -13.27
N THR A 146 8.21 -7.36 -13.18
CA THR A 146 7.30 -6.91 -14.25
C THR A 146 7.13 -5.38 -14.29
N PHE A 147 7.60 -4.66 -13.26
CA PHE A 147 7.48 -3.20 -13.20
C PHE A 147 8.66 -2.55 -13.92
N ARG A 148 8.35 -1.71 -14.92
CA ARG A 148 9.38 -1.02 -15.70
C ARG A 148 10.12 0.01 -14.86
N VAL A 149 11.43 -0.17 -14.71
CA VAL A 149 12.35 0.85 -14.18
C VAL A 149 12.84 1.72 -15.35
N ARG A 150 12.64 3.03 -15.26
CA ARG A 150 13.12 4.01 -16.26
C ARG A 150 14.30 4.77 -15.74
N ASP A 151 15.27 5.04 -16.59
CA ASP A 151 16.39 5.90 -16.25
C ASP A 151 15.89 7.32 -15.90
N PRO A 152 16.15 7.82 -14.67
CA PRO A 152 15.77 9.18 -14.29
C PRO A 152 16.35 10.26 -15.20
N ARG A 153 17.49 10.00 -15.87
CA ARG A 153 18.12 10.93 -16.82
C ARG A 153 17.31 11.09 -18.11
N LEU A 154 16.43 10.14 -18.41
CA LEU A 154 15.53 10.16 -19.55
C LEU A 154 14.14 10.70 -19.19
N ASP A 155 13.93 11.11 -17.93
CA ASP A 155 12.71 11.82 -17.58
C ASP A 155 12.68 13.14 -18.39
N PRO A 156 11.55 13.50 -19.00
CA PRO A 156 11.45 14.76 -19.73
C PRO A 156 11.87 15.89 -18.79
N ILE A 157 12.77 16.75 -19.27
CA ILE A 157 13.24 17.93 -18.54
C ILE A 157 11.98 18.64 -18.03
N ARG A 158 11.77 18.62 -16.71
CA ARG A 158 10.83 19.54 -16.09
C ARG A 158 11.42 20.91 -16.36
N ILE A 159 10.96 21.58 -17.42
CA ILE A 159 11.08 23.01 -17.55
C ILE A 159 10.39 23.53 -16.30
N ILE A 160 11.21 23.92 -15.32
CA ILE A 160 10.77 24.68 -14.17
C ILE A 160 10.24 25.98 -14.79
N SER A 161 8.93 26.05 -15.01
CA SER A 161 8.24 27.33 -15.02
C SER A 161 8.04 27.67 -13.55
N PRO A 162 8.72 28.69 -13.01
CA PRO A 162 8.42 29.19 -11.68
C PRO A 162 7.19 30.09 -11.80
N LYS A 163 5.98 29.52 -11.71
CA LYS A 163 4.70 30.23 -11.59
C LYS A 163 3.69 29.25 -10.98
N LEU A 164 2.88 29.57 -9.98
CA LEU A 164 2.65 30.73 -9.13
C LEU A 164 1.74 30.20 -8.00
#